data_AF-A0AAU8IWA6-F1
#
_entry.id   AF-A0AAU8IWA6-F1
#
_cell.length_a   1.000
_cell.length_b   1.000
_cell.length_c   1.000
_cell.angle_alpha   90.00
_cell.angle_beta   90.00
_cell.angle_gamma   90.00
#
_symmetry.space_group_name_H-M   'P 1'
#
loop_
_entity.id
_entity.type
_entity.pdbx_description
1 polymer ?
#
loop_
_entity_poly.entity_id
_entity_poly.type
_entity_poly.pdbx_seq_one_letter_code
_entity_poly.pdbx_strand_id
1 'polypeptide(L)'
;MTATHDTTADLISGARERIDALDDRIIGLVQERMAVSAVVQEARITSGGRRVNLSREMEILGRYREALGRPGTALAMTLLELSRGKV
;
A
#
# COMPACT_ATOMS: atom_id res chain seq x y z
N MET A 1 12.28 33.48 25.36
CA MET A 1 12.44 32.06 24.94
C MET A 1 11.22 31.57 24.13
N THR A 2 10.56 32.45 23.37
CA THR A 2 9.30 32.22 22.66
C THR A 2 9.50 31.96 21.16
N ALA A 3 10.47 32.61 20.52
CA ALA A 3 10.68 32.53 19.06
C ALA A 3 11.08 31.14 18.52
N THR A 4 11.77 30.31 19.31
CA THR A 4 12.20 28.95 18.89
C THR A 4 11.05 27.94 18.95
N HIS A 5 10.09 28.15 19.86
CA HIS A 5 8.93 27.28 20.01
C HIS A 5 7.92 27.47 18.87
N ASP A 6 7.69 28.71 18.45
CA ASP A 6 6.82 29.02 17.30
C ASP A 6 7.37 28.41 16.00
N THR A 7 8.67 28.59 15.74
CA THR A 7 9.32 27.98 14.56
C THR A 7 9.23 26.44 14.55
N THR A 8 9.35 25.80 15.72
CA THR A 8 9.23 24.34 15.83
C THR A 8 7.81 23.88 15.59
N ALA A 9 6.81 24.60 16.12
CA ALA A 9 5.41 24.30 15.92
C ALA A 9 5.02 24.41 14.43
N ASP A 10 5.49 25.46 13.74
CA ASP A 10 5.24 25.67 12.31
C ASP A 10 5.86 24.55 11.46
N LEU A 11 7.09 24.13 11.76
CA LEU A 11 7.74 23.00 11.09
C LEU A 11 6.97 21.69 11.27
N ILE A 12 6.47 21.42 12.48
CA ILE A 12 5.67 20.23 12.77
C ILE A 12 4.34 20.28 12.01
N SER A 13 3.67 21.44 11.98
CA SER A 13 2.41 21.61 11.26
C SER A 13 2.59 21.35 9.77
N GLY A 14 3.58 22.00 9.13
CA GLY A 14 3.85 21.78 7.71
C GLY A 14 4.28 20.35 7.37
N ALA A 15 5.01 19.68 8.27
CA ALA A 15 5.34 18.26 8.09
C ALA A 15 4.11 17.36 8.14
N ARG A 16 3.13 17.65 9.00
CA ARG A 16 1.87 16.90 9.10
C ARG A 16 1.00 17.08 7.85
N GLU A 17 0.84 18.31 7.36
CA GLU A 17 0.12 18.55 6.11
C GLU A 17 0.73 17.78 4.93
N ARG A 18 2.08 17.69 4.91
CA ARG A 18 2.77 16.88 3.91
C ARG A 18 2.53 15.38 4.08
N ILE A 19 2.45 14.88 5.31
CA ILE A 19 2.10 13.48 5.62
C ILE A 19 0.68 13.20 5.14
N ASP A 20 -0.28 14.06 5.47
CA ASP A 20 -1.69 13.90 5.06
C ASP A 20 -1.79 13.82 3.52
N ALA A 21 -1.10 14.72 2.81
CA ALA A 21 -1.06 14.69 1.35
C ALA A 21 -0.34 13.46 0.76
N LEU A 22 0.59 12.83 1.51
CA LEU A 22 1.21 11.57 1.11
C LEU A 22 0.25 10.39 1.36
N ASP A 23 -0.45 10.40 2.49
CA ASP A 23 -1.41 9.37 2.85
C ASP A 23 -2.59 9.34 1.87
N ASP A 24 -3.11 10.49 1.44
CA ASP A 24 -4.13 10.58 0.39
C ASP A 24 -3.65 9.92 -0.92
N ARG A 25 -2.39 10.14 -1.30
CA ARG A 25 -1.78 9.52 -2.48
C ARG A 25 -1.59 8.02 -2.29
N ILE A 26 -1.15 7.58 -1.12
CA ILE A 26 -1.01 6.15 -0.81
C ILE A 26 -2.37 5.46 -0.87
N ILE A 27 -3.42 6.04 -0.29
CA ILE A 27 -4.78 5.51 -0.31
C ILE A 27 -5.27 5.39 -1.76
N GLY A 28 -5.10 6.44 -2.57
CA GLY A 28 -5.46 6.42 -3.99
C GLY A 28 -4.74 5.29 -4.76
N LEU A 29 -3.43 5.14 -4.56
CA LEU A 29 -2.65 4.06 -5.18
C LEU A 29 -3.08 2.67 -4.73
N VAL A 30 -3.45 2.51 -3.46
CA VAL A 30 -3.97 1.23 -2.94
C VAL A 30 -5.31 0.89 -3.59
N GLN A 31 -6.22 1.85 -3.69
CA GLN A 31 -7.52 1.66 -4.36
C GLN A 31 -7.34 1.30 -5.84
N GLU A 32 -6.46 2.00 -6.56
CA GLU A 32 -6.13 1.69 -7.95
C GLU A 32 -5.55 0.27 -8.08
N ARG A 33 -4.59 -0.10 -7.22
CA ARG A 33 -4.01 -1.45 -7.18
C ARG A 33 -5.08 -2.52 -6.95
N MET A 34 -6.05 -2.26 -6.07
CA MET A 34 -7.17 -3.18 -5.83
C MET A 34 -8.05 -3.34 -7.07
N ALA A 35 -8.39 -2.24 -7.74
CA ALA A 35 -9.20 -2.27 -8.97
C ALA A 35 -8.50 -3.08 -10.08
N VAL A 36 -7.19 -2.84 -10.31
CA VAL A 36 -6.39 -3.60 -11.27
C VAL A 36 -6.32 -5.09 -10.88
N SER A 37 -6.15 -5.40 -9.59
CA SER A 37 -6.11 -6.78 -9.10
C SER A 37 -7.45 -7.49 -9.29
N ALA A 38 -8.58 -6.79 -9.21
CA ALA A 38 -9.90 -7.36 -9.47
C ALA A 38 -10.04 -7.76 -10.96
N VAL A 39 -9.61 -6.90 -11.89
CA VAL A 39 -9.59 -7.20 -13.33
C VAL A 39 -8.75 -8.44 -13.64
N VAL A 40 -7.56 -8.54 -13.05
CA VAL A 40 -6.67 -9.71 -13.22
C VAL A 40 -7.32 -10.99 -12.68
N GLN A 41 -7.96 -10.93 -11.52
CA GLN A 41 -8.62 -12.09 -10.92
C GLN A 41 -9.81 -12.56 -11.76
N GLU A 42 -10.63 -11.64 -12.24
CA GLU A 42 -11.76 -11.97 -13.13
C GLU A 42 -11.26 -12.70 -14.37
N ALA A 43 -10.28 -12.11 -15.09
CA ALA A 43 -9.71 -12.73 -16.29
C ALA A 43 -9.15 -14.14 -16.02
N ARG A 44 -8.52 -14.38 -14.87
CA ARG A 44 -8.01 -15.71 -14.49
C ARG A 44 -9.13 -16.72 -14.26
N ILE A 45 -10.19 -16.30 -13.57
CA ILE A 45 -11.34 -17.16 -13.28
C ILE A 45 -12.10 -17.50 -14.57
N THR A 46 -12.37 -16.50 -15.42
CA THR A 46 -13.01 -16.71 -16.72
C THR A 46 -12.21 -17.67 -17.62
N SER A 47 -10.88 -17.70 -17.46
CA SER A 47 -9.99 -18.61 -18.18
C SER A 47 -9.85 -20.00 -17.53
N GLY A 48 -10.67 -20.34 -16.52
CA GLY A 48 -10.62 -21.62 -15.80
C GLY A 48 -9.46 -21.75 -14.80
N GLY A 49 -8.76 -20.66 -14.54
CA GLY A 49 -7.66 -20.60 -13.58
C GLY A 49 -8.12 -20.37 -12.14
N ARG A 50 -7.17 -20.51 -11.20
CA ARG A 50 -7.41 -20.18 -9.77
C ARG A 50 -7.36 -18.67 -9.57
N ARG A 51 -8.17 -18.16 -8.63
CA ARG A 51 -8.16 -16.75 -8.19
C ARG A 51 -6.76 -16.28 -7.74
N VAL A 52 -6.03 -17.13 -7.00
CA VAL A 52 -4.70 -16.83 -6.43
C VAL A 52 -3.55 -17.45 -7.24
N ASN A 53 -2.39 -16.80 -7.30
CA ASN A 53 -1.13 -17.33 -7.84
C ASN A 53 -0.05 -17.19 -6.77
N LEU A 54 0.32 -18.29 -6.13
CA LEU A 54 1.28 -18.27 -5.02
C LEU A 54 2.66 -17.72 -5.45
N SER A 55 3.18 -18.13 -6.61
CA SER A 55 4.48 -17.64 -7.10
C SER A 55 4.48 -16.13 -7.29
N ARG A 56 3.40 -15.58 -7.87
CA ARG A 56 3.27 -14.13 -8.05
C ARG A 56 3.14 -13.39 -6.72
N GLU A 57 2.46 -13.98 -5.74
CA GLU A 57 2.34 -13.37 -4.42
C GLU A 57 3.68 -13.36 -3.68
N MET A 58 4.48 -14.44 -3.79
CA MET A 58 5.84 -14.49 -3.25
C MET A 58 6.75 -13.41 -3.86
N GLU A 59 6.64 -13.15 -5.17
CA GLU A 59 7.36 -12.03 -5.81
C GLU A 59 6.95 -10.66 -5.24
N ILE A 60 5.65 -10.48 -4.94
CA ILE A 60 5.15 -9.23 -4.34
C ILE A 60 5.71 -9.07 -2.93
N LEU A 61 5.66 -10.12 -2.11
CA LEU A 61 6.25 -10.10 -0.76
C LEU A 61 7.75 -9.77 -0.80
N GLY A 62 8.49 -10.38 -1.76
CA GLY A 62 9.90 -10.11 -1.98
C GLY A 62 10.18 -8.65 -2.33
N ARG A 63 9.43 -8.09 -3.28
CA ARG A 63 9.55 -6.68 -3.72
C ARG A 63 9.37 -5.69 -2.57
N TYR A 64 8.34 -5.87 -1.75
CA TYR A 64 8.12 -4.96 -0.61
C TYR A 64 9.16 -5.17 0.49
N ARG A 65 9.61 -6.40 0.73
CA ARG A 65 10.68 -6.68 1.70
C ARG A 65 12.00 -6.06 1.29
N GLU A 66 12.32 -6.07 0.00
CA GLU A 66 13.53 -5.43 -0.53
C GLU A 66 13.48 -3.91 -0.35
N ALA A 67 12.34 -3.29 -0.64
CA ALA A 67 12.18 -1.83 -0.56
C ALA A 67 12.06 -1.30 0.88
N LEU A 68 11.39 -2.03 1.78
CA LEU A 68 10.99 -1.53 3.11
C LEU A 68 11.51 -2.39 4.27
N GLY A 69 12.35 -3.40 3.98
CA GLY A 69 12.81 -4.36 4.98
C GLY A 69 11.68 -5.25 5.52
N ARG A 70 11.83 -5.71 6.77
CA ARG A 70 10.86 -6.62 7.42
C ARG A 70 9.43 -6.07 7.46
N PRO A 71 9.17 -4.77 7.77
CA PRO A 71 7.82 -4.21 7.72
C PRO A 71 7.15 -4.29 6.34
N GLY A 72 7.94 -4.27 5.25
CA GLY A 72 7.43 -4.39 3.89
C GLY A 72 6.65 -5.67 3.64
N THR A 73 7.05 -6.78 4.25
CA THR A 73 6.32 -8.05 4.13
C THR A 73 4.91 -7.93 4.71
N ALA A 74 4.75 -7.30 5.89
CA ALA A 74 3.44 -7.11 6.50
C ALA A 74 2.54 -6.20 5.65
N LEU A 75 3.10 -5.09 5.14
CA LEU A 75 2.37 -4.20 4.23
C LEU A 75 1.90 -4.94 2.97
N ALA A 76 2.78 -5.73 2.35
CA ALA A 76 2.41 -6.52 1.18
C ALA A 76 1.33 -7.56 1.47
N MET A 77 1.37 -8.22 2.63
CA MET A 77 0.31 -9.15 3.05
C MET A 77 -1.04 -8.43 3.16
N THR A 78 -1.10 -7.27 3.82
CA THR A 78 -2.32 -6.47 3.91
C THR A 78 -2.85 -6.08 2.53
N LEU A 79 -1.98 -5.65 1.60
CA LEU A 79 -2.40 -5.31 0.24
C LEU A 79 -2.92 -6.51 -0.54
N LEU A 80 -2.33 -7.69 -0.37
CA LEU A 80 -2.82 -8.94 -0.96
C LEU A 80 -4.18 -9.34 -0.38
N GLU A 81 -4.36 -9.23 0.93
CA GLU A 81 -5.64 -9.48 1.61
C GLU A 81 -6.76 -8.57 1.07
N LEU A 82 -6.51 -7.25 1.01
CA LEU A 82 -7.45 -6.29 0.43
C LEU A 82 -7.82 -6.64 -1.02
N SER A 83 -6.86 -7.13 -1.79
CA SER A 83 -7.03 -7.41 -3.22
C SER A 83 -7.78 -8.71 -3.52
N ARG A 84 -7.68 -9.72 -2.66
CA ARG A 84 -8.36 -11.02 -2.86
C ARG A 84 -9.88 -10.95 -2.61
N GLY A 85 -10.36 -9.85 -2.01
CA GLY A 85 -11.71 -9.74 -1.47
C GLY A 85 -11.84 -10.48 -0.13
N LYS A 86 -12.87 -10.15 0.66
CA LYS A 86 -13.22 -10.97 1.82
C LYS A 86 -13.65 -12.36 1.33
N VAL A 87 -13.11 -13.40 1.97
CA VAL A 87 -13.64 -14.76 1.89
C VAL A 87 -15.05 -14.78 2.43
#